data_AF-A0A5C5G9Z7-F1
#
_entry.id   AF-A0A5C5G9Z7-F1
#
_cell.length_a   1.000
_cell.length_b   1.000
_cell.length_c   1.000
_cell.angle_alpha   90.00
_cell.angle_beta   90.00
_cell.angle_gamma   90.00
#
_symmetry.space_group_name_H-M   'P 1'
#
loop_
_entity.id
_entity.type
_entity.pdbx_description
1 polymer ?
#
loop_
_entity_poly.entity_id
_entity_poly.type
_entity_poly.pdbx_seq_one_letter_code
_entity_poly.pdbx_strand_id
1 'polypeptide(L)'
;MRTIMTAALVALTTLPAIADEVWYSPTGDQLVYQAEQDGFAIFSAPWNGEDVYLYFPELAGNYYERSMHDGFWIGGPTSTGCGAALSGPDGRASYSWGRVELVFDRAEYPTGWTALMGNCMADPDGILRASLAAG
;
A
#
# COMPACT_ATOMS: atom_id res chain seq x y z
N MET A 1 -35.95 33.82 -37.15
CA MET A 1 -35.64 33.00 -35.96
C MET A 1 -35.29 31.60 -36.42
N ARG A 2 -34.06 31.12 -36.20
CA ARG A 2 -33.72 29.69 -36.16
C ARG A 2 -32.33 29.50 -35.55
N THR A 3 -32.38 29.44 -34.23
CA THR A 3 -31.56 28.66 -33.27
C THR A 3 -30.17 28.22 -33.72
N ILE A 4 -29.15 28.87 -33.14
CA ILE A 4 -27.76 28.43 -33.12
C ILE A 4 -27.70 27.25 -32.13
N MET A 5 -27.25 26.09 -32.60
CA MET A 5 -27.16 24.86 -31.83
C MET A 5 -25.74 24.78 -31.24
N THR A 6 -25.60 25.10 -29.95
CA THR A 6 -24.32 25.08 -29.24
C THR A 6 -23.93 23.63 -28.94
N ALA A 7 -22.88 23.13 -29.58
CA ALA A 7 -22.30 21.83 -29.27
C ALA A 7 -21.54 21.92 -27.93
N ALA A 8 -22.06 21.29 -26.89
CA ALA A 8 -21.37 21.16 -25.61
C ALA A 8 -20.28 20.08 -25.73
N LEU A 9 -19.02 20.51 -25.80
CA LEU A 9 -17.86 19.63 -25.75
C LEU A 9 -17.66 19.17 -24.30
N VAL A 10 -18.12 17.95 -23.99
CA VAL A 10 -17.82 17.29 -22.71
C VAL A 10 -16.34 16.94 -22.71
N ALA A 11 -15.52 17.74 -22.02
CA ALA A 11 -14.15 17.38 -21.73
C ALA A 11 -14.16 16.19 -20.77
N LEU A 12 -13.92 14.98 -21.29
CA LEU A 12 -13.57 13.85 -20.45
C LEU A 12 -12.20 14.18 -19.83
N THR A 13 -12.21 14.64 -18.59
CA THR A 13 -11.00 14.67 -17.76
C THR A 13 -10.61 13.22 -17.56
N THR A 14 -9.58 12.77 -18.28
CA THR A 14 -8.87 11.54 -17.97
C THR A 14 -8.30 11.71 -16.57
N LEU A 15 -9.01 11.21 -15.56
CA LEU A 15 -8.36 10.93 -14.28
C LEU A 15 -7.14 10.08 -14.62
N PRO A 16 -5.94 10.39 -14.11
CA PRO A 16 -4.82 9.47 -14.27
C PRO A 16 -5.33 8.13 -13.74
N ALA A 17 -5.33 7.11 -14.60
CA ALA A 17 -5.44 5.75 -14.12
C ALA A 17 -4.35 5.65 -13.05
N ILE A 18 -4.73 5.42 -11.80
CA ILE A 18 -3.80 5.33 -10.67
C ILE A 18 -2.90 4.15 -11.01
N ALA A 19 -1.77 4.47 -11.64
CA ALA A 19 -0.72 3.51 -11.89
C ALA A 19 -0.31 3.02 -10.52
N ASP A 20 -0.22 1.69 -10.37
CA ASP A 20 0.33 1.03 -9.20
C ASP A 20 1.55 1.83 -8.72
N GLU A 21 1.43 2.55 -7.61
CA GLU A 21 2.53 3.39 -7.15
C GLU A 21 3.71 2.45 -6.86
N VAL A 22 4.82 2.65 -7.56
CA VAL A 22 5.99 1.79 -7.44
C VAL A 22 7.10 2.51 -6.69
N TRP A 23 7.63 1.83 -5.69
CA TRP A 23 8.84 2.22 -4.96
C TRP A 23 9.88 1.11 -5.04
N TYR A 24 11.07 1.46 -4.59
CA TYR A 24 12.22 0.57 -4.55
C TYR A 24 12.84 0.59 -3.16
N SER A 25 13.24 -0.60 -2.69
CA SER A 25 14.06 -0.73 -1.49
C SER A 25 15.47 -0.21 -1.76
N PRO A 26 16.29 0.02 -0.71
CA PRO A 26 17.71 0.32 -0.88
C PRO A 26 18.49 -0.77 -1.66
N THR A 27 18.01 -2.02 -1.64
CA THR A 27 18.57 -3.15 -2.39
C THR A 27 18.04 -3.25 -3.83
N GLY A 28 17.10 -2.39 -4.22
CA GLY A 28 16.53 -2.33 -5.57
C GLY A 28 15.31 -3.22 -5.79
N ASP A 29 14.79 -3.85 -4.75
CA ASP A 29 13.58 -4.66 -4.85
C ASP A 29 12.35 -3.78 -4.97
N GLN A 30 11.33 -4.27 -5.68
CA GLN A 30 10.13 -3.50 -5.99
C GLN A 30 9.09 -3.59 -4.86
N LEU A 31 8.48 -2.47 -4.52
CA LEU A 31 7.34 -2.36 -3.61
C LEU A 31 6.22 -1.64 -4.35
N VAL A 32 4.98 -2.12 -4.21
CA VAL A 32 3.91 -1.72 -5.11
C VAL A 32 2.62 -1.49 -4.34
N TYR A 33 1.95 -0.36 -4.58
CA TYR A 33 0.55 -0.15 -4.21
C TYR A 33 -0.33 -0.94 -5.17
N GLN A 34 -0.93 -2.03 -4.71
CA GLN A 34 -1.60 -3.02 -5.56
C GLN A 34 -3.07 -2.70 -5.81
N ALA A 35 -3.80 -2.41 -4.74
CA ALA A 35 -5.26 -2.31 -4.80
C ALA A 35 -5.82 -1.60 -3.57
N GLU A 36 -7.09 -1.27 -3.68
CA GLU A 36 -7.93 -0.92 -2.53
C GLU A 36 -9.09 -1.90 -2.46
N GLN A 37 -9.32 -2.51 -1.30
CA GLN A 37 -10.41 -3.46 -1.11
C GLN A 37 -10.96 -3.38 0.31
N ASP A 38 -12.29 -3.32 0.44
CA ASP A 38 -13.01 -3.25 1.71
C ASP A 38 -12.48 -2.16 2.67
N GLY A 39 -12.03 -1.02 2.10
CA GLY A 39 -11.46 0.11 2.84
C GLY A 39 -9.96 -0.02 3.13
N PHE A 40 -9.29 -1.10 2.75
CA PHE A 40 -7.85 -1.26 2.93
C PHE A 40 -7.07 -0.86 1.68
N ALA A 41 -6.03 -0.05 1.85
CA ALA A 41 -4.95 0.06 0.87
C ALA A 41 -4.03 -1.16 1.02
N ILE A 42 -3.71 -1.80 -0.10
CA ILE A 42 -2.93 -3.04 -0.13
C ILE A 42 -1.62 -2.80 -0.86
N PHE A 43 -0.50 -3.10 -0.19
CA PHE A 43 0.83 -2.99 -0.76
C PHE A 43 1.46 -4.38 -0.85
N SER A 44 2.28 -4.64 -1.85
CA SER A 44 3.16 -5.81 -1.91
C SER A 44 4.61 -5.39 -1.75
N ALA A 45 5.38 -6.13 -0.97
CA ALA A 45 6.81 -5.89 -0.79
C ALA A 45 7.57 -7.16 -0.41
N PRO A 46 8.87 -7.25 -0.70
CA PRO A 46 9.71 -8.29 -0.15
C PRO A 46 10.11 -7.96 1.28
N TRP A 47 10.04 -8.97 2.16
CA TRP A 47 10.46 -8.89 3.55
C TRP A 47 11.02 -10.23 4.00
N ASN A 48 12.25 -10.24 4.56
CA ASN A 48 12.94 -11.45 5.02
C ASN A 48 13.00 -12.60 3.99
N GLY A 49 13.10 -12.26 2.70
CA GLY A 49 13.21 -13.25 1.61
C GLY A 49 11.87 -13.82 1.12
N GLU A 50 10.75 -13.30 1.59
CA GLU A 50 9.41 -13.66 1.13
C GLU A 50 8.64 -12.41 0.67
N ASP A 51 7.68 -12.59 -0.25
CA ASP A 51 6.72 -11.54 -0.56
C ASP A 51 5.66 -11.46 0.54
N VAL A 52 5.43 -10.24 1.03
CA VAL A 52 4.40 -9.91 2.01
C VAL A 52 3.40 -8.92 1.42
N TYR A 53 2.18 -8.97 1.94
CA TYR A 53 1.13 -8.01 1.64
C TYR A 53 0.85 -7.17 2.88
N LEU A 54 0.88 -5.85 2.76
CA LEU A 54 0.63 -4.90 3.84
C LEU A 54 -0.75 -4.28 3.64
N TYR A 55 -1.52 -4.15 4.71
CA TYR A 55 -2.91 -3.73 4.69
C TYR A 55 -3.14 -2.55 5.63
N PHE A 56 -3.70 -1.45 5.11
CA PHE A 56 -3.92 -0.21 5.85
C PHE A 56 -5.37 0.30 5.70
N PRO A 57 -6.23 0.16 6.73
CA PRO A 57 -7.67 0.43 6.66
C PRO A 57 -8.08 1.90 6.50
N GLU A 58 -7.17 2.84 6.71
CA GLU A 58 -7.47 4.29 6.65
C GLU A 58 -6.69 5.01 5.55
N LEU A 59 -5.94 4.24 4.74
CA LEU A 59 -5.14 4.77 3.65
C LEU A 59 -5.87 4.67 2.30
N ALA A 60 -6.86 3.78 2.16
CA ALA A 60 -7.62 3.67 0.92
C ALA A 60 -8.35 4.97 0.61
N GLY A 61 -8.21 5.45 -0.63
CA GLY A 61 -8.79 6.71 -1.09
C GLY A 61 -8.17 7.98 -0.47
N ASN A 62 -7.14 7.86 0.38
CA ASN A 62 -6.43 9.00 0.97
C ASN A 62 -5.14 9.29 0.20
N TYR A 63 -5.16 10.38 -0.58
CA TYR A 63 -4.03 10.78 -1.43
C TYR A 63 -3.30 12.05 -0.98
N TYR A 64 -3.81 12.73 0.07
CA TYR A 64 -3.36 14.07 0.45
C TYR A 64 -2.91 14.17 1.91
N GLU A 65 -3.39 13.29 2.78
CA GLU A 65 -3.07 13.28 4.22
C GLU A 65 -2.51 11.92 4.63
N ARG A 66 -1.47 11.47 3.92
CA ARG A 66 -0.88 10.14 4.08
C ARG A 66 0.20 10.10 5.16
N SER A 67 0.04 10.76 6.31
CA SER A 67 1.16 10.92 7.26
C SER A 67 1.64 9.58 7.85
N MET A 68 0.86 8.99 8.75
CA MET A 68 1.17 7.75 9.45
C MET A 68 -0.07 6.86 9.48
N HIS A 69 0.13 5.56 9.25
CA HIS A 69 -0.95 4.58 9.22
C HIS A 69 -0.54 3.28 9.91
N ASP A 70 -1.35 2.85 10.86
CA ASP A 70 -1.27 1.51 11.42
C ASP A 70 -1.91 0.48 10.48
N GLY A 71 -1.37 -0.73 10.52
CA GLY A 71 -1.85 -1.84 9.72
C GLY A 71 -1.31 -3.18 10.17
N PHE A 72 -1.45 -4.17 9.29
CA PHE A 72 -0.84 -5.48 9.44
C PHE A 72 -0.24 -5.95 8.11
N TRP A 73 0.70 -6.88 8.19
CA TRP A 73 1.21 -7.58 7.02
C TRP A 73 0.90 -9.07 7.10
N ILE A 74 0.70 -9.72 5.95
CA ILE A 74 0.51 -11.16 5.82
C ILE A 74 1.54 -11.69 4.81
N GLY A 75 2.35 -12.65 5.24
CA GLY A 75 3.34 -13.33 4.42
C GLY A 75 2.79 -14.54 3.67
N GLY A 76 3.70 -15.33 3.10
CA GLY A 76 3.35 -16.50 2.30
C GLY A 76 2.51 -17.54 3.08
N PRO A 77 1.66 -18.32 2.40
CA PRO A 77 0.73 -19.26 3.05
C PRO A 77 1.42 -20.45 3.73
N THR A 78 2.66 -20.75 3.37
CA THR A 78 3.47 -21.84 3.93
C THR A 78 4.34 -21.39 5.11
N SER A 79 4.48 -20.08 5.30
CA SER A 79 5.27 -19.48 6.38
C SER A 79 4.44 -19.50 7.66
N THR A 80 5.06 -19.87 8.78
CA THR A 80 4.38 -20.09 10.07
C THR A 80 5.20 -19.49 11.19
N GLY A 81 4.57 -18.68 12.05
CA GLY A 81 5.23 -18.11 13.24
C GLY A 81 4.28 -17.70 14.36
N CYS A 82 3.04 -17.33 14.04
CA CYS A 82 2.06 -16.86 15.00
C CYS A 82 1.12 -17.97 15.49
N GLY A 83 0.53 -17.79 16.68
CA GLY A 83 -0.38 -18.78 17.28
C GLY A 83 -1.76 -18.89 16.63
N ALA A 84 -2.11 -17.95 15.74
CA ALA A 84 -3.37 -17.93 15.00
C ALA A 84 -3.13 -17.36 13.59
N ALA A 85 -3.96 -17.75 12.62
CA ALA A 85 -3.94 -17.16 11.30
C ALA A 85 -4.63 -15.80 11.30
N LEU A 86 -4.07 -14.84 10.56
CA LEU A 86 -4.73 -13.58 10.23
C LEU A 86 -5.23 -13.65 8.79
N SER A 87 -6.41 -13.09 8.53
CA SER A 87 -7.01 -13.02 7.19
C SER A 87 -7.14 -11.57 6.75
N GLY A 88 -6.71 -11.28 5.53
CA GLY A 88 -6.88 -10.00 4.85
C GLY A 88 -8.24 -9.90 4.15
N PRO A 89 -8.65 -8.69 3.74
CA PRO A 89 -9.90 -8.44 3.00
C PRO A 89 -9.93 -9.13 1.63
N ASP A 90 -8.76 -9.34 1.03
CA ASP A 90 -8.57 -10.01 -0.26
C ASP A 90 -8.62 -11.55 -0.18
N GLY A 91 -8.96 -12.10 0.98
CA GLY A 91 -9.04 -13.54 1.22
C GLY A 91 -7.70 -14.23 1.47
N ARG A 92 -6.57 -13.49 1.47
CA ARG A 92 -5.27 -14.05 1.89
C ARG A 92 -5.30 -14.34 3.38
N ALA A 93 -4.78 -15.49 3.78
CA ALA A 93 -4.62 -15.83 5.18
C ALA A 93 -3.32 -16.60 5.41
N SER A 94 -2.64 -16.30 6.51
CA SER A 94 -1.41 -17.00 6.89
C SER A 94 -1.19 -16.98 8.40
N TYR A 95 -0.38 -17.93 8.89
CA TYR A 95 0.19 -17.92 10.24
C TYR A 95 1.51 -17.11 10.30
N SER A 96 1.97 -16.57 9.18
CA SER A 96 3.06 -15.61 9.10
C SER A 96 2.47 -14.23 8.84
N TRP A 97 2.41 -13.42 9.89
CA TRP A 97 1.85 -12.07 9.85
C TRP A 97 2.42 -11.25 11.00
N GLY A 98 2.18 -9.94 10.98
CA GLY A 98 2.49 -9.06 12.11
C GLY A 98 1.94 -7.66 11.96
N ARG A 99 2.14 -6.85 13.00
CA ARG A 99 1.79 -5.42 12.99
C ARG A 99 2.71 -4.64 12.05
N VAL A 100 2.20 -3.58 11.44
CA VAL A 100 3.00 -2.62 10.71
C VAL A 100 2.56 -1.19 10.99
N GLU A 101 3.52 -0.28 11.12
CA GLU A 101 3.28 1.16 11.12
C GLU A 101 3.96 1.75 9.88
N LEU A 102 3.20 2.40 9.02
CA LEU A 102 3.67 3.05 7.80
C LEU A 102 3.80 4.54 8.02
N VAL A 103 4.94 5.12 7.68
CA VAL A 103 5.22 6.56 7.77
C VAL A 103 5.72 7.06 6.43
N PHE A 104 5.00 7.99 5.82
CA PHE A 104 5.44 8.63 4.58
C PHE A 104 6.42 9.77 4.88
N ASP A 105 7.39 9.99 3.98
CA ASP A 105 8.36 11.10 4.15
C ASP A 105 7.67 12.48 4.08
N ARG A 106 6.57 12.56 3.31
CA ARG A 106 5.70 13.71 3.11
C ARG A 106 4.26 13.23 2.95
N ALA A 107 3.29 14.06 3.32
CA ALA A 107 1.87 13.68 3.19
C ALA A 107 1.39 13.61 1.73
N GLU A 108 2.04 14.37 0.84
CA GLU A 108 1.64 14.50 -0.57
C GLU A 108 2.45 13.57 -1.48
N TYR A 109 1.76 12.96 -2.45
CA TYR A 109 2.40 12.25 -3.54
C TYR A 109 3.12 13.21 -4.52
N PRO A 110 4.29 12.85 -5.08
CA PRO A 110 5.04 11.61 -4.88
C PRO A 110 5.97 11.67 -3.66
N THR A 111 6.08 10.57 -2.92
CA THR A 111 6.88 10.49 -1.69
C THR A 111 7.37 9.07 -1.46
N GLY A 112 8.47 8.89 -0.72
CA GLY A 112 8.84 7.58 -0.17
C GLY A 112 8.13 7.33 1.15
N TRP A 113 8.39 6.16 1.73
CA TRP A 113 7.84 5.75 3.01
C TRP A 113 8.72 4.73 3.72
N THR A 114 8.55 4.65 5.03
CA THR A 114 9.20 3.68 5.91
C THR A 114 8.11 2.93 6.65
N ALA A 115 8.17 1.60 6.64
CA ALA A 115 7.32 0.73 7.42
C ALA A 115 8.12 0.10 8.57
N LEU A 116 7.62 0.23 9.79
CA LEU A 116 8.10 -0.52 10.93
C LEU A 116 7.32 -1.84 11.00
N MET A 117 8.02 -2.96 10.90
CA MET A 117 7.47 -4.31 10.78
C MET A 117 7.66 -5.08 12.09
N GLY A 118 6.56 -5.52 12.72
CA GLY A 118 6.58 -6.41 13.88
C GLY A 118 6.19 -7.83 13.50
N ASN A 119 6.43 -8.80 14.39
CA ASN A 119 5.97 -10.19 14.21
C ASN A 119 4.81 -10.48 15.16
N CYS A 120 3.73 -11.05 14.62
CA CYS A 120 2.50 -11.32 15.38
C CYS A 120 2.02 -10.05 16.12
N MET A 121 1.82 -10.14 17.44
CA MET A 121 1.41 -9.03 18.29
C MET A 121 2.58 -8.22 18.88
N ALA A 122 3.83 -8.56 18.56
CA ALA A 122 4.99 -7.83 19.07
C ALA A 122 5.02 -6.40 18.52
N ASP A 123 5.64 -5.49 19.28
CA ASP A 123 5.90 -4.14 18.78
C ASP A 123 6.84 -4.18 17.57
N PRO A 124 6.61 -3.33 16.56
CA PRO A 124 7.47 -3.30 15.39
C PRO A 124 8.92 -2.88 15.68
N ASP A 125 9.87 -3.67 15.19
CA ASP A 125 11.31 -3.43 15.32
C ASP A 125 12.09 -3.61 14.01
N GLY A 126 11.50 -4.28 13.01
CA GLY A 126 12.02 -4.39 11.67
C GLY A 126 11.75 -3.13 10.84
N ILE A 127 12.66 -2.78 9.92
CA ILE A 127 12.52 -1.61 9.05
C ILE A 127 12.45 -2.05 7.60
N LEU A 128 11.36 -1.69 6.93
CA LEU A 128 11.20 -1.79 5.48
C LEU A 128 11.14 -0.37 4.90
N ARG A 129 12.11 -0.04 4.04
CA ARG A 129 12.23 1.29 3.43
C ARG A 129 11.89 1.24 1.95
N ALA A 130 11.10 2.20 1.48
CA ALA A 130 10.74 2.36 0.08
C ALA A 130 10.93 3.81 -0.39
N SER A 131 11.64 3.99 -1.50
CA SER A 131 11.87 5.29 -2.12
C SER A 131 11.44 5.28 -3.57
N LEU A 132 11.10 6.44 -4.12
CA LEU A 132 10.88 6.59 -5.57
C LEU A 132 12.16 6.20 -6.32
N ALA A 133 12.03 5.73 -7.56
CA ALA A 133 13.19 5.51 -8.41
C ALA A 133 14.05 6.78 -8.46
N ALA A 134 15.37 6.64 -8.24
CA ALA A 134 16.29 7.72 -8.56
C ALA A 134 16.21 7.95 -10.07
N GLY A 135 15.68 9.11 -10.47
CA GLY A 135 15.67 9.56 -11.86
C GLY A 135 17.06 9.90 -12.36
#